data_AF-A0A979G5Q2-F1
#
_entry.id   AF-A0A979G5Q2-F1
#
_cell.length_a   1.000
_cell.length_b   1.000
_cell.length_c   1.000
_cell.angle_alpha   90.00
_cell.angle_beta   90.00
_cell.angle_gamma   90.00
#
_symmetry.space_group_name_H-M   'P 1'
#
loop_
_entity.id
_entity.type
_entity.pdbx_description
1 polymer ?
#
loop_
_entity_poly.entity_id
_entity_poly.type
_entity_poly.pdbx_seq_one_letter_code
_entity_poly.pdbx_strand_id
1 'polypeptide(L)' 'MGQLIKLGVRTKNCRHKNVELDLDLRHVICQTCGANVDPFEWIVSVAIEEDILEARISRLKQELDGLTKRKYNPNKPKQ' A
#
# COMPACT_ATOMS: atom_id res chain seq x y z
N MET A 1 -3.43 31.79 21.98
CA MET A 1 -4.54 31.00 21.38
C MET A 1 -3.96 29.63 21.00
N GLY A 2 -3.86 28.71 21.95
CA GLY A 2 -3.29 27.38 21.73
C GLY A 2 -4.29 26.48 20.99
N GLN A 3 -3.88 25.94 19.85
CA GLN A 3 -4.70 25.03 19.06
C GLN A 3 -4.86 23.71 19.82
N LEU A 4 -6.10 23.38 20.14
CA LEU A 4 -6.51 22.09 20.72
C LEU A 4 -6.14 20.97 19.75
N ILE A 5 -5.05 20.27 20.03
CA ILE A 5 -4.77 18.96 19.44
C ILE A 5 -5.91 18.04 19.88
N LYS A 6 -6.80 17.70 18.95
CA LYS A 6 -7.82 16.65 19.15
C LYS A 6 -7.11 15.31 19.35
N LEU A 7 -6.68 15.05 20.58
CA LEU A 7 -6.30 13.73 21.03
C LEU A 7 -7.55 12.85 21.03
N GLY A 8 -7.54 11.80 20.21
CA GLY A 8 -8.33 10.61 20.52
C GLY A 8 -9.42 10.24 19.53
N VAL A 9 -9.06 9.96 18.29
CA VAL A 9 -9.48 8.67 17.74
C VAL A 9 -8.19 7.88 17.51
N ARG A 10 -7.85 7.00 18.46
CA ARG A 10 -6.84 5.96 18.24
C ARG A 10 -7.41 4.96 17.24
N THR A 11 -7.49 5.34 15.97
CA THR A 11 -7.67 4.35 14.91
C THR A 11 -6.36 3.60 14.82
N LYS A 12 -6.25 2.47 15.53
CA LYS A 12 -5.05 1.59 15.50
C LYS A 12 -4.64 1.17 14.08
N ASN A 13 -5.51 1.39 13.09
CA ASN A 13 -5.43 0.81 11.76
C ASN A 13 -5.51 1.86 10.64
N CYS A 14 -4.99 3.08 10.85
CA CYS A 14 -4.84 3.99 9.70
C CYS A 14 -3.87 3.36 8.69
N ARG A 15 -4.13 3.52 7.38
CA ARG A 15 -3.30 3.04 6.26
C ARG A 15 -3.00 4.12 5.21
N HIS A 16 -3.25 5.40 5.51
CA HIS A 16 -2.94 6.49 4.59
C HIS A 16 -1.42 6.68 4.48
N LYS A 17 -0.88 6.68 3.26
CA LYS A 17 0.58 6.75 3.01
C LYS A 17 1.20 8.09 3.41
N ASN A 18 0.40 9.14 3.60
CA ASN A 18 0.86 10.45 4.05
C ASN A 18 1.04 10.45 5.58
N VAL A 19 2.22 10.03 6.02
CA VAL A 19 2.58 9.94 7.43
C VAL A 19 3.87 10.70 7.72
N GLU A 20 4.01 11.14 8.96
CA GLU A 20 5.22 11.74 9.51
C GLU A 20 5.71 10.88 10.68
N LEU A 21 7.03 10.72 10.81
CA LEU A 21 7.65 10.01 11.91
C LEU A 21 8.06 11.01 13.00
N ASP A 22 7.44 10.89 14.16
CA ASP A 22 7.88 11.59 15.37
C ASP A 22 8.97 10.75 16.04
N LEU A 23 10.22 11.21 15.94
CA LEU A 23 11.39 10.52 16.48
C LEU A 23 11.48 10.61 18.01
N ASP A 24 10.98 11.70 18.58
CA ASP A 24 11.04 11.96 20.02
C ASP A 24 10.04 11.06 20.77
N LEU A 25 8.82 10.97 20.23
CA LEU A 25 7.76 10.15 20.80
C LEU A 25 7.72 8.72 20.24
N ARG A 26 8.54 8.41 19.22
CA ARG A 26 8.58 7.12 18.52
C ARG A 26 7.20 6.70 18.00
N HIS A 27 6.51 7.61 17.35
CA HIS A 27 5.17 7.37 16.81
C HIS A 27 5.11 7.74 15.33
N VAL A 28 4.20 7.08 14.60
CA VAL A 28 3.86 7.48 13.24
C VAL A 28 2.55 8.24 13.27
N ILE A 29 2.55 9.48 12.78
CA ILE A 29 1.38 10.35 12.74
C ILE A 29 0.90 10.47 11.30
N CYS A 30 -0.35 10.06 11.06
CA CYS A 30 -0.99 10.27 9.77
C CYS A 30 -1.37 11.74 9.59
N GLN A 31 -0.83 12.39 8.57
CA GLN A 31 -1.11 13.80 8.26
C GLN A 31 -2.49 13.97 7.58
N THR A 32 -3.07 12.89 7.05
CA THR A 32 -4.40 12.93 6.43
C THR A 32 -5.53 12.88 7.47
N CYS A 33 -5.42 12.05 8.49
CA CYS A 33 -6.49 11.84 9.47
C CYS A 33 -6.09 12.10 10.94
N GLY A 34 -4.84 12.47 11.21
CA GLY A 34 -4.32 12.73 12.55
C GLY A 34 -4.15 11.48 13.42
N ALA A 35 -4.28 10.29 12.86
CA ALA A 35 -4.13 9.04 13.60
C ALA A 35 -2.67 8.86 14.04
N ASN A 36 -2.48 8.61 15.34
CA ASN A 36 -1.22 8.11 15.88
C ASN A 36 -1.24 6.57 15.81
N VAL A 37 -0.28 6.02 15.07
CA VAL A 37 -0.10 4.59 14.83
C VAL A 37 1.23 4.16 15.42
N ASP A 38 1.26 2.95 15.96
CA ASP A 38 2.50 2.31 16.38
C ASP A 38 3.42 2.08 15.18
N PRO A 39 4.72 2.46 15.24
CA PRO A 39 5.63 2.31 14.10
C PRO A 39 5.83 0.87 13.65
N PHE A 40 5.84 -0.11 14.56
CA PHE A 40 6.03 -1.51 14.20
C PHE A 40 4.80 -2.04 13.47
N GLU A 41 3.60 -1.78 13.99
CA GLU A 41 2.35 -2.14 13.31
C GLU A 41 2.23 -1.47 11.93
N TRP A 42 2.66 -0.20 11.81
CA TRP A 42 2.70 0.50 10.54
C TRP A 42 3.64 -0.18 9.54
N ILE A 43 4.88 -0.48 9.94
CA ILE A 43 5.88 -1.16 9.10
C ILE A 43 5.37 -2.53 8.64
N VAL A 44 4.82 -3.33 9.56
CA VAL A 44 4.23 -4.64 9.23
C VAL A 44 3.11 -4.49 8.20
N SER A 45 2.26 -3.47 8.37
CA SER A 45 1.16 -3.23 7.42
C SER A 45 1.65 -2.87 6.02
N VAL A 46 2.72 -2.07 5.91
CA VAL A 46 3.34 -1.69 4.64
C VAL A 46 3.99 -2.90 3.96
N ALA A 47 4.76 -3.69 4.71
CA ALA A 47 5.41 -4.89 4.18
C ALA A 47 4.38 -5.90 3.61
N ILE A 48 3.28 -6.13 4.33
CA ILE A 48 2.19 -6.99 3.84
C ILE A 48 1.56 -6.42 2.56
N GLU A 49 1.38 -5.11 2.47
CA GLU A 49 0.84 -4.47 1.24
C GLU A 49 1.79 -4.67 0.06
N GLU A 50 3.10 -4.51 0.27
CA GLU A 50 4.14 -4.71 -0.77
C GLU A 50 4.14 -6.14 -1.30
N ASP A 51 4.13 -7.14 -0.42
CA ASP A 51 4.08 -8.56 -0.80
C ASP A 51 2.83 -8.88 -1.64
N ILE A 52 1.66 -8.36 -1.23
CA ILE A 52 0.40 -8.53 -1.98
C ILE A 52 0.50 -7.88 -3.37
N LEU A 53 1.08 -6.68 -3.45
CA LEU A 53 1.25 -5.98 -4.72
C LEU A 53 2.21 -6.72 -5.65
N GLU A 54 3.32 -7.25 -5.13
CA GLU A 54 4.28 -8.03 -5.90
C GLU A 54 3.65 -9.32 -6.44
N ALA A 55 2.92 -10.05 -5.60
CA ALA A 55 2.18 -11.23 -6.02
C ALA A 55 1.15 -10.91 -7.12
N ARG A 56 0.42 -9.79 -6.97
CA ARG A 56 -0.56 -9.33 -7.97
C ARG A 56 0.10 -8.94 -9.28
N ILE A 57 1.22 -8.22 -9.25
CA ILE A 57 1.99 -7.86 -10.45
C ILE A 57 2.47 -9.12 -11.16
N SER A 58 3.01 -10.09 -10.42
CA SER A 58 3.48 -11.37 -10.97
C SER A 58 2.35 -12.13 -11.66
N ARG A 59 1.16 -12.19 -11.05
CA ARG A 59 -0.02 -12.80 -11.67
C ARG A 59 -0.45 -12.08 -12.95
N LEU A 60 -0.51 -10.74 -12.92
CA LEU A 60 -0.88 -9.94 -14.09
C LEU A 60 0.12 -10.13 -15.25
N LYS A 61 1.43 -10.25 -14.95
CA LYS A 61 2.45 -10.56 -15.97
C LYS A 61 2.22 -11.93 -16.60
N GLN A 62 1.88 -12.94 -15.81
CA GLN A 62 1.56 -14.28 -16.32
C GLN A 62 0.28 -14.27 -17.18
N GLU A 63 -0.76 -13.58 -16.73
CA GLU A 63 -2.01 -13.42 -17.49
C GLU A 63 -1.73 -12.72 -18.84
N LEU A 64 -0.94 -11.64 -18.83
CA LEU A 64 -0.56 -10.91 -20.04
C LEU A 64 0.25 -11.79 -21.01
N ASP A 65 1.24 -12.54 -20.51
CA ASP A 65 2.03 -13.48 -21.32
C ASP A 65 1.15 -14.59 -21.93
N GLY A 66 0.20 -15.12 -21.16
CA GLY A 66 -0.78 -16.07 -21.67
C GLY A 66 -1.70 -15.47 -22.73
N LEU A 67 -2.02 -14.18 -22.66
CA LEU A 67 -2.82 -13.47 -23.66
C LEU A 67 -2.02 -13.13 -24.92
N THR A 68 -0.75 -12.71 -24.80
CA THR A 68 0.12 -12.44 -25.95
C THR A 68 0.39 -13.72 -26.74
N LYS A 69 0.66 -14.83 -26.07
CA LYS A 69 0.78 -16.16 -26.70
C LYS A 69 -0.51 -16.61 -27.40
N ARG A 70 -1.69 -16.25 -26.87
CA ARG A 70 -2.98 -16.52 -27.53
C ARG A 70 -3.23 -15.62 -28.75
N LYS A 71 -2.78 -14.36 -28.71
CA LYS A 71 -2.88 -13.43 -29.85
C LYS A 71 -1.88 -13.77 -30.97
N TYR A 72 -0.69 -14.24 -30.61
CA TYR A 72 0.30 -14.75 -31.56
C TYR A 72 -0.02 -16.20 -31.92
N ASN A 73 -0.87 -16.40 -32.93
CA ASN A 73 -1.03 -17.70 -33.58
C ASN A 73 -0.22 -17.70 -34.89
N PRO A 74 0.96 -18.36 -34.94
CA PRO A 74 1.78 -18.44 -36.16
C PRO A 74 1.10 -19.23 -37.29
N ASN A 75 0.01 -19.94 -37.00
CA ASN A 75 -0.81 -20.67 -37.98
C ASN A 75 -2.11 -19.95 -38.35
N LYS A 76 -2.30 -18.68 -37.98
CA LYS A 76 -3.48 -17.92 -38.43
C LYS A 76 -3.27 -17.54 -39.90
N PRO A 77 -4.07 -18.05 -40.85
CA PRO A 77 -3.90 -17.72 -42.26
C PRO A 77 -4.06 -16.20 -42.43
N LYS A 78 -3.11 -15.58 -43.15
CA LYS A 78 -3.25 -14.19 -43.58
C LYS A 78 -4.42 -14.15 -44.58
N GLN A 79 -5.45 -13.37 -44.25
CA GLN A 79 -6.52 -13.04 -45.20
C GLN A 79 -5.98 -12.12 -46.29
#